data_AF-A0A3D5UPJ5-F1
#
_entry.id   AF-A0A3D5UPJ5-F1
#
_cell.length_a   1.000
_cell.length_b   1.000
_cell.length_c   1.000
_cell.angle_alpha   90.00
_cell.angle_beta   90.00
_cell.angle_gamma   90.00
#
_symmetry.space_group_name_H-M   'P 1'
#
loop_
_entity.id
_entity.type
_entity.pdbx_description
1 polymer ?
#
loop_
_entity_poly.entity_id
_entity_poly.type
_entity_poly.pdbx_seq_one_letter_code
_entity_poly.pdbx_strand_id
1 'polypeptide(L)'
;MNNPKKWYEKSWPYFLGALLLSALQIITLLMTSNPWGITGSFPKLGAGFVELFGGNPSGWNAFSDYKGSFSPAYLMTNDPTLVRNLGLIFGALLSALLASQFKIKKIKSFKFALFAAMGGFLMGYGANIASGCN
;
A
#
# COMPACT_ATOMS: atom_id res chain seq x y z
N MET A 1 15.40 -22.14 34.60
CA MET A 1 16.17 -21.39 33.58
C MET A 1 15.28 -20.27 33.06
N ASN A 2 15.48 -19.05 33.56
CA ASN A 2 14.71 -17.87 33.18
C ASN A 2 15.17 -17.40 31.80
N ASN A 3 14.38 -17.70 30.77
CA ASN A 3 14.57 -17.11 29.45
C ASN A 3 14.14 -15.64 29.54
N PRO A 4 14.99 -14.63 29.26
CA PRO A 4 14.57 -13.25 29.29
C PRO A 4 13.48 -13.06 28.22
N LYS A 5 12.23 -12.84 28.66
CA LYS A 5 11.09 -12.60 27.76
C LYS A 5 11.42 -11.38 26.91
N LYS A 6 11.54 -11.60 25.60
CA LYS A 6 12.06 -10.57 24.70
C LYS A 6 10.94 -9.56 24.44
N TRP A 7 11.27 -8.27 24.53
CA TRP A 7 10.35 -7.13 24.42
C TRP A 7 9.53 -7.08 23.12
N TYR A 8 9.95 -7.82 22.09
CA TYR A 8 9.25 -7.94 20.80
C TYR A 8 8.19 -9.05 20.75
N GLU A 9 8.12 -9.95 21.75
CA GLU A 9 7.11 -11.03 21.79
C GLU A 9 5.77 -10.56 22.39
N LYS A 10 5.73 -9.39 23.02
CA LYS A 10 4.52 -8.86 23.66
C LYS A 10 3.86 -7.84 22.75
N SER A 11 2.57 -8.05 22.46
CA SER A 11 1.76 -7.07 21.71
C SER A 11 1.86 -5.69 22.36
N TRP A 12 2.17 -4.68 21.54
CA TRP A 12 2.26 -3.31 22.01
C TRP A 12 0.88 -2.81 22.49
N PRO A 13 0.82 -1.97 23.53
CA PRO A 13 -0.43 -1.39 23.98
C PRO A 13 -1.03 -0.48 22.90
N TYR A 14 -2.36 -0.49 22.76
CA TYR A 14 -3.08 0.25 21.70
C TYR A 14 -2.72 1.75 21.66
N PHE A 15 -2.54 2.38 22.82
CA PHE A 15 -2.15 3.78 22.91
C PHE A 15 -0.82 4.08 22.20
N LEU A 16 0.16 3.17 22.31
CA LEU A 16 1.46 3.35 21.68
C LEU A 16 1.37 3.25 20.16
N GLY A 17 0.52 2.34 19.65
CA GLY A 17 0.21 2.26 18.22
C GLY A 17 -0.46 3.52 17.70
N ALA A 18 -1.44 4.06 18.43
CA ALA A 18 -2.11 5.31 18.06
C ALA A 18 -1.15 6.50 18.03
N LEU A 19 -0.26 6.62 19.02
CA LEU A 19 0.72 7.69 19.10
C LEU A 19 1.73 7.62 17.94
N LEU A 20 2.27 6.44 17.66
CA LEU A 20 3.19 6.24 16.52
C LEU A 20 2.53 6.51 15.18
N LEU A 21 1.30 6.01 14.99
CA LEU A 21 0.57 6.21 13.73
C LEU A 21 0.26 7.69 13.50
N SER A 22 -0.15 8.41 14.54
CA SER A 22 -0.37 9.85 14.49
C SER A 22 0.92 10.62 14.16
N ALA A 23 2.03 10.29 14.82
CA ALA A 23 3.32 10.91 14.54
C ALA A 23 3.76 10.67 13.07
N LEU A 24 3.62 9.43 12.57
CA LEU A 24 3.94 9.10 11.17
C LEU A 24 3.05 9.88 10.19
N GLN A 25 1.77 10.06 10.50
CA GLN A 25 0.85 10.84 9.68
C GLN A 25 1.28 12.30 9.58
N ILE A 26 1.64 12.91 10.71
CA ILE A 26 2.10 14.30 10.77
C ILE A 26 3.40 14.46 9.98
N ILE A 27 4.38 13.58 10.20
CA ILE A 27 5.67 13.60 9.48
C ILE A 27 5.43 13.48 7.96
N THR A 28 4.57 12.55 7.55
CA THR A 28 4.26 12.33 6.14
C THR A 28 3.65 13.56 5.47
N LEU A 29 2.71 14.20 6.16
CA LEU A 29 2.05 15.40 5.66
C LEU A 29 3.03 16.58 5.55
N LEU A 30 3.92 16.74 6.53
CA LEU A 30 4.94 17.80 6.52
C LEU A 30 5.95 17.60 5.37
N MET A 31 6.39 16.37 5.13
CA MET A 31 7.41 16.07 4.12
C MET A 31 6.87 16.07 2.68
N THR A 32 5.61 15.64 2.50
CA THR A 32 5.05 15.40 1.17
C THR A 32 4.00 16.44 0.76
N SER A 33 3.51 17.24 1.71
CA SER A 33 2.32 18.09 1.54
C SER A 33 1.10 17.34 0.99
N ASN A 34 1.08 16.01 1.18
CA ASN A 34 0.05 15.10 0.70
C ASN A 34 -0.39 14.23 1.87
N PRO A 35 -1.70 14.10 2.13
CA PRO A 35 -2.19 13.22 3.17
C PRO A 35 -1.83 11.76 2.87
N TRP A 36 -1.91 10.92 3.90
CA TRP A 36 -1.72 9.50 3.71
C TRP A 36 -2.85 8.95 2.86
N GLY A 37 -2.48 8.24 1.80
CA GLY A 37 -3.42 7.59 0.91
C GLY A 37 -2.77 6.33 0.35
N ILE A 38 -3.60 5.43 -0.18
CA ILE A 38 -3.14 4.17 -0.78
C ILE A 38 -3.64 4.09 -2.22
N THR A 39 -4.92 4.40 -2.44
CA THR A 39 -5.64 4.20 -3.70
C THR A 39 -5.05 4.97 -4.89
N GLY A 40 -4.58 6.19 -4.69
CA GLY A 40 -4.19 7.10 -5.79
C GLY A 40 -3.03 6.63 -6.67
N SER A 41 -2.19 5.72 -6.18
CA SER A 41 -1.05 5.20 -6.96
C SER A 41 -1.39 3.98 -7.80
N PHE A 42 -2.43 3.21 -7.45
CA PHE A 42 -2.77 1.99 -8.19
C PHE A 42 -3.21 2.27 -9.64
N PRO A 43 -4.05 3.28 -9.94
CA PRO A 43 -4.40 3.63 -11.31
C PRO A 43 -3.19 4.00 -12.16
N LYS A 44 -2.19 4.71 -11.59
CA LYS A 44 -0.97 5.10 -12.31
C LYS A 44 -0.07 3.91 -12.61
N LEU A 45 0.08 2.99 -11.65
CA LEU A 45 0.77 1.71 -11.90
C LEU A 45 0.05 0.88 -12.97
N GLY A 46 -1.29 0.84 -12.91
CA GLY A 46 -2.10 0.16 -13.91
C GLY A 46 -1.95 0.77 -15.31
N ALA A 47 -1.91 2.11 -15.40
CA ALA A 47 -1.61 2.81 -16.65
C ALA A 47 -0.22 2.44 -17.17
N GLY A 48 0.80 2.38 -16.31
CA GLY A 48 2.14 1.92 -16.69
C GLY A 48 2.14 0.48 -17.22
N PHE A 49 1.33 -0.40 -16.63
CA PHE A 49 1.15 -1.75 -17.16
C PHE A 49 0.51 -1.73 -18.56
N VAL A 50 -0.52 -0.91 -18.77
CA VAL A 50 -1.17 -0.75 -20.08
C VAL A 50 -0.20 -0.19 -21.14
N GLU A 51 0.68 0.75 -20.78
CA GLU A 51 1.75 1.24 -21.68
C GLU A 51 2.70 0.12 -22.12
N LEU A 52 3.04 -0.82 -21.23
CA LEU A 52 3.91 -1.96 -21.57
C LEU A 52 3.30 -2.87 -22.66
N PHE A 53 1.97 -2.95 -22.75
CA PHE A 53 1.28 -3.71 -23.79
C PHE A 53 0.91 -2.85 -25.02
N GLY A 54 1.50 -1.65 -25.15
CA GLY A 54 1.30 -0.76 -26.30
C GLY A 54 0.06 0.12 -26.23
N GLY A 55 -0.61 0.20 -25.08
CA GLY A 55 -1.69 1.17 -24.86
C GLY A 55 -1.16 2.60 -24.64
N ASN A 56 -2.02 3.60 -24.79
CA ASN A 56 -1.69 5.01 -24.53
C ASN A 56 -2.65 5.61 -23.50
N PRO A 57 -2.38 5.44 -22.19
CA PRO A 57 -3.20 5.98 -21.11
C PRO A 57 -3.10 7.51 -20.99
N SER A 58 -2.02 8.11 -21.50
CA SER A 58 -1.78 9.56 -21.46
C SER A 58 -2.87 10.35 -22.20
N GLY A 59 -3.55 9.73 -23.16
CA GLY A 59 -4.68 10.33 -23.89
C GLY A 59 -6.04 10.15 -23.20
N TRP A 60 -6.13 9.47 -22.06
CA TRP A 60 -7.41 9.23 -21.39
C TRP A 60 -7.79 10.42 -20.52
N ASN A 61 -9.07 10.82 -20.57
CA ASN A 61 -9.60 11.88 -19.70
C ASN A 61 -9.39 11.60 -18.21
N ALA A 62 -9.30 10.34 -17.80
CA ALA A 62 -9.02 9.96 -16.41
C ALA A 62 -7.62 10.38 -15.92
N PHE A 63 -6.69 10.67 -16.82
CA PHE A 63 -5.32 11.07 -16.52
C PHE A 63 -4.95 12.45 -17.09
N SER A 64 -5.93 13.27 -17.49
CA SER A 64 -5.69 14.58 -18.10
C SER A 64 -4.83 15.51 -17.24
N ASP A 65 -4.96 15.38 -15.91
CA ASP A 65 -4.25 16.21 -14.94
C ASP A 65 -2.83 15.68 -14.64
N TYR A 66 -2.52 14.45 -15.08
CA TYR A 66 -1.23 13.81 -14.88
C TYR A 66 -0.31 14.04 -16.07
N LYS A 67 0.75 14.82 -15.85
CA LYS A 67 1.75 15.17 -16.87
C LYS A 67 3.04 14.34 -16.80
N GLY A 68 3.07 13.33 -15.92
CA GLY A 68 4.25 12.49 -15.70
C GLY A 68 4.27 11.25 -16.62
N SER A 69 5.31 10.44 -16.47
CA SER A 69 5.39 9.12 -17.10
C SER A 69 4.79 8.05 -16.19
N PHE A 70 4.07 7.07 -16.74
CA PHE A 70 3.59 5.93 -15.96
C PHE A 70 4.63 4.81 -15.81
N SER A 71 5.87 5.02 -16.27
CA SER A 71 6.93 4.04 -16.10
C SER A 71 7.17 3.76 -14.61
N PRO A 72 7.37 2.47 -14.21
CA PRO A 72 7.58 2.12 -12.80
C PRO A 72 8.74 2.88 -12.14
N ALA A 73 9.81 3.14 -12.89
CA ALA A 73 10.95 3.91 -12.40
C ALA A 73 10.57 5.37 -12.10
N TYR A 74 9.82 6.03 -12.99
CA TYR A 74 9.37 7.40 -12.76
C TYR A 74 8.41 7.49 -11.57
N LEU A 75 7.46 6.55 -11.48
CA LEU A 75 6.50 6.51 -10.38
C LEU A 75 7.18 6.28 -9.03
N MET A 76 8.21 5.44 -8.96
CA MET A 76 8.94 5.22 -7.70
C MET A 76 9.63 6.48 -7.17
N THR A 77 10.04 7.41 -8.03
CA THR A 77 10.70 8.64 -7.59
C THR A 77 9.72 9.81 -7.40
N ASN A 78 8.66 9.87 -8.21
CA ASN A 78 7.78 11.03 -8.30
C ASN A 78 6.39 10.81 -7.68
N ASP A 79 6.03 9.57 -7.36
CA ASP A 79 4.78 9.27 -6.65
C ASP A 79 5.07 8.90 -5.19
N PRO A 80 4.95 9.85 -4.26
CA PRO A 80 5.23 9.60 -2.85
C PRO A 80 4.23 8.62 -2.22
N THR A 81 3.02 8.50 -2.77
CA THR A 81 2.04 7.51 -2.32
C THR A 81 2.50 6.10 -2.68
N LEU A 82 3.13 5.92 -3.85
CA LEU A 82 3.71 4.62 -4.23
C LEU A 82 4.85 4.22 -3.30
N VAL A 83 5.75 5.15 -2.99
CA VAL A 83 6.87 4.90 -2.07
C VAL A 83 6.37 4.48 -0.69
N ARG A 84 5.33 5.16 -0.17
CA ARG A 84 4.70 4.78 1.10
C ARG A 84 4.07 3.40 1.05
N ASN A 85 3.36 3.06 -0.02
CA ASN A 85 2.75 1.74 -0.18
C ASN A 85 3.81 0.63 -0.18
N LEU A 86 4.92 0.83 -0.89
CA LEU A 86 6.05 -0.11 -0.88
C LEU A 86 6.70 -0.20 0.51
N GLY A 87 6.90 0.95 1.17
CA GLY A 87 7.40 1.01 2.55
C GLY A 87 6.50 0.28 3.54
N LEU A 88 5.18 0.35 3.37
CA LEU A 88 4.21 -0.36 4.22
C LEU A 88 4.28 -1.88 4.01
N ILE A 89 4.36 -2.34 2.76
CA ILE A 89 4.53 -3.76 2.44
C ILE A 89 5.86 -4.29 3.02
N PHE A 90 6.96 -3.57 2.77
CA PHE A 90 8.28 -3.96 3.25
C PHE A 90 8.37 -3.92 4.77
N GLY A 91 7.84 -2.87 5.41
CA GLY A 91 7.80 -2.71 6.85
C GLY A 91 6.98 -3.82 7.51
N ALA A 92 5.79 -4.14 6.99
CA ALA A 92 4.96 -5.22 7.50
C ALA A 92 5.66 -6.58 7.39
N LEU A 93 6.34 -6.83 6.27
CA LEU A 93 7.14 -8.04 6.07
C LEU A 93 8.28 -8.11 7.09
N LEU A 94 9.07 -7.04 7.23
CA LEU A 94 10.18 -6.96 8.17
C LEU A 94 9.72 -7.16 9.61
N SER A 95 8.61 -6.53 10.02
CA SER A 95 8.01 -6.73 11.34
C SER A 95 7.59 -8.19 11.56
N ALA A 96 6.96 -8.83 10.58
CA ALA A 96 6.56 -10.24 10.68
C ALA A 96 7.76 -11.19 10.78
N LEU A 97 8.86 -10.89 10.07
CA LEU A 97 10.12 -11.64 10.15
C LEU A 97 10.79 -11.46 11.52
N LEU A 98 10.88 -10.23 12.03
CA LEU A 98 11.47 -9.93 13.34
C LEU A 98 10.69 -10.57 14.49
N ALA A 99 9.36 -10.63 14.38
CA ALA A 99 8.51 -11.33 15.33
C ALA A 99 8.55 -12.86 15.19
N SER A 100 9.25 -13.40 14.18
CA SER A 100 9.26 -14.82 13.83
C SER A 100 7.84 -15.40 13.57
N GLN A 101 6.90 -14.55 13.16
CA GLN A 101 5.50 -14.91 12.87
C GLN A 101 5.25 -15.09 11.37
N PHE A 102 6.25 -14.84 10.53
CA PHE A 102 6.12 -15.00 9.09
C PHE A 102 5.86 -16.46 8.73
N LYS A 103 4.74 -16.71 8.04
CA LYS A 103 4.35 -18.04 7.57
C LYS A 103 3.70 -17.94 6.20
N ILE A 104 4.29 -18.62 5.22
CA ILE A 104 3.69 -18.78 3.90
C ILE A 104 2.52 -19.76 4.03
N LYS A 105 1.29 -19.26 3.86
CA LYS A 105 0.07 -20.06 3.87
C LYS A 105 -0.36 -20.36 2.44
N LYS A 106 -0.62 -21.63 2.14
CA LYS A 106 -1.23 -22.02 0.85
C LYS A 106 -2.68 -21.53 0.81
N ILE A 107 -3.13 -21.17 -0.39
CA ILE A 107 -4.53 -20.84 -0.64
C ILE A 107 -5.36 -22.11 -0.42
N LYS A 108 -6.37 -22.02 0.45
CA LYS A 108 -7.19 -23.19 0.86
C LYS A 108 -8.03 -23.76 -0.27
N SER A 109 -8.55 -22.92 -1.16
CA SER A 109 -9.44 -23.32 -2.26
C SER A 109 -9.47 -22.23 -3.34
N PHE A 110 -9.69 -22.63 -4.59
CA PHE A 110 -9.92 -21.70 -5.70
C PHE A 110 -11.08 -20.73 -5.42
N LYS A 111 -12.15 -21.20 -4.76
CA LYS A 111 -13.28 -20.34 -4.36
C LYS A 111 -12.82 -19.19 -3.46
N PHE A 112 -11.91 -19.44 -2.53
CA PHE A 112 -11.37 -18.41 -1.65
C PHE A 112 -10.55 -17.38 -2.43
N ALA A 113 -9.74 -17.81 -3.41
CA ALA A 113 -9.02 -16.90 -4.28
C ALA A 113 -9.98 -16.02 -5.10
N LEU A 114 -11.06 -16.61 -5.64
CA LEU A 114 -12.09 -15.87 -6.37
C LEU A 114 -12.76 -14.80 -5.49
N PHE A 115 -13.20 -15.16 -4.28
CA PHE A 115 -13.80 -14.21 -3.35
C PHE A 115 -12.81 -13.10 -2.91
N ALA A 116 -11.53 -13.43 -2.73
CA ALA A 116 -10.50 -12.43 -2.43
C ALA A 116 -10.30 -11.46 -3.61
N ALA A 117 -10.27 -11.96 -4.84
CA ALA A 117 -10.16 -11.14 -6.05
C ALA A 117 -11.39 -10.23 -6.22
N MET A 118 -12.59 -10.78 -6.04
CA MET A 118 -13.84 -9.99 -6.07
C MET A 118 -13.84 -8.92 -4.97
N GLY A 119 -13.46 -9.27 -3.75
CA GLY A 119 -13.34 -8.31 -2.64
C GLY A 119 -12.37 -7.17 -2.97
N GLY A 120 -11.20 -7.48 -3.51
CA GLY A 120 -10.22 -6.48 -3.95
C GLY A 120 -10.76 -5.59 -5.07
N PHE A 121 -11.49 -6.16 -6.04
CA PHE A 121 -12.13 -5.39 -7.10
C PHE A 121 -13.18 -4.41 -6.55
N LEU A 122 -14.07 -4.88 -5.66
CA LEU A 122 -15.07 -4.03 -5.01
C LEU A 122 -14.41 -2.93 -4.17
N MET A 123 -13.35 -3.25 -3.42
CA MET A 123 -12.59 -2.26 -2.65
C MET A 123 -11.98 -1.18 -3.56
N GLY A 124 -11.37 -1.57 -4.69
CA GLY A 124 -10.80 -0.63 -5.64
C GLY A 124 -11.85 0.27 -6.30
N TYR A 125 -12.97 -0.31 -6.73
CA TYR A 125 -14.09 0.43 -7.31
C TYR A 125 -14.70 1.41 -6.31
N GLY A 126 -15.00 0.94 -5.09
CA GLY A 126 -15.54 1.78 -4.03
C GLY A 126 -14.61 2.93 -3.65
N ALA A 127 -13.30 2.66 -3.56
CA ALA A 127 -12.32 3.69 -3.22
C ALA A 127 -12.17 4.77 -4.30
N ASN A 128 -12.39 4.43 -5.56
CA ASN A 128 -12.36 5.39 -6.65
C ASN A 128 -13.57 6.35 -6.58
N ILE A 129 -14.78 5.82 -6.38
CA ILE A 129 -16.01 6.62 -6.27
C ILE A 129 -16.00 7.48 -5.01
N ALA A 130 -15.52 6.94 -3.89
CA ALA A 130 -15.42 7.67 -2.63
C ALA A 130 -14.26 8.69 -2.60
N SER A 131 -13.44 8.77 -3.67
CA SER A 131 -12.22 9.57 -3.71
C SER A 131 -11.26 9.32 -2.53
N GLY A 132 -11.23 8.10 -2.00
CA GLY A 132 -10.51 7.80 -0.77
C GLY A 132 -10.58 6.33 -0.34
N CYS A 133 -9.77 5.97 0.65
CA CYS A 133 -9.79 4.66 1.31
C CYS A 133 -9.85 4.83 2.83
N ASN A 134 -10.04 3.72 3.54
CA ASN A 134 -10.03 3.63 5.01
C ASN A 134 -8.69 4.03 5.62
#